data_AF-R4ULQ2-F1
#
_entry.id   AF-R4ULQ2-F1
#
_cell.length_a   1.000
_cell.length_b   1.000
_cell.length_c   1.000
_cell.angle_alpha   90.00
_cell.angle_beta   90.00
_cell.angle_gamma   90.00
#
_symmetry.space_group_name_H-M   'P 1'
#
loop_
_entity.id
_entity.type
_entity.pdbx_description
1 polymer ?
#
loop_
_entity_poly.entity_id
_entity_poly.type
_entity_poly.pdbx_seq_one_letter_code
_entity_poly.pdbx_strand_id
1 'polypeptide(L)'
;MIIFSWILAIFLSIFLVLSLWIFPQFYLKTTKFLYLRIGLAIWLLIVEIDQFWYMLHGDGWKHFANYFTLYSCTIVAWVALIMLIYPNRIFLECFFPLGVMGPILTLIFPSRQPTILEWDFYVFYFGHTMTLFAFLYLYLFGVTNYHFSRQSIQHSFITGIIIILAVELFNQYFNTNYIVGDIAWAIGLKELARPWQFLISFILGIPIIGLGLMITYFFKPIYQYQTHEKLHLTWWEILVKQLKKNNHNKKIN
;
A
#
# COMPACT_ATOMS: atom_id res chain seq x y z
N MET A 1 25.80 -5.90 3.34
CA MET A 1 24.67 -5.97 4.29
C MET A 1 23.40 -5.29 3.78
N ILE A 2 23.51 -4.16 3.05
CA ILE A 2 22.36 -3.44 2.48
C ILE A 2 21.51 -4.32 1.54
N ILE A 3 22.11 -4.91 0.49
CA ILE A 3 21.40 -5.76 -0.48
C ILE A 3 20.68 -6.92 0.22
N PHE A 4 21.35 -7.56 1.19
CA PHE A 4 20.74 -8.62 1.99
C PHE A 4 19.51 -8.14 2.77
N SER A 5 19.61 -6.99 3.43
CA SER A 5 18.51 -6.40 4.20
C SER A 5 17.32 -6.10 3.27
N TRP A 6 17.59 -5.51 2.12
CA TRP A 6 16.57 -5.22 1.11
C TRP A 6 15.86 -6.49 0.58
N ILE A 7 16.63 -7.53 0.20
CA ILE A 7 16.06 -8.81 -0.24
C ILE A 7 15.22 -9.45 0.87
N LEU A 8 15.71 -9.41 2.10
CA LEU A 8 14.98 -9.93 3.27
C LEU A 8 13.66 -9.18 3.47
N ALA A 9 13.66 -7.85 3.37
CA ALA A 9 12.46 -7.04 3.49
C ALA A 9 11.41 -7.39 2.43
N ILE A 10 11.82 -7.57 1.16
CA ILE A 10 10.93 -8.03 0.09
C ILE A 10 10.36 -9.40 0.43
N PHE A 11 11.21 -10.34 0.85
CA PHE A 11 10.78 -11.70 1.20
C PHE A 11 9.74 -11.66 2.33
N LEU A 12 10.05 -11.01 3.46
CA LEU A 12 9.13 -10.86 4.58
C LEU A 12 7.81 -10.21 4.17
N SER A 13 7.86 -9.21 3.28
CA SER A 13 6.66 -8.55 2.74
C SER A 13 5.79 -9.50 1.94
N ILE A 14 6.40 -10.30 1.07
CA ILE A 14 5.69 -11.31 0.27
C ILE A 14 5.05 -12.34 1.20
N PHE A 15 5.76 -12.87 2.20
CA PHE A 15 5.19 -13.82 3.15
C PHE A 15 4.02 -13.25 3.95
N LEU A 16 4.17 -12.02 4.44
CA LEU A 16 3.12 -11.36 5.20
C LEU A 16 1.87 -11.14 4.32
N VAL A 17 2.04 -10.67 3.09
CA VAL A 17 0.93 -10.48 2.15
C VAL A 17 0.30 -11.83 1.79
N LEU A 18 1.10 -12.84 1.40
CA LEU A 18 0.61 -14.18 1.06
C LEU A 18 -0.15 -14.86 2.20
N SER A 19 0.18 -14.54 3.45
CA SER A 19 -0.51 -15.08 4.62
C SER A 19 -2.03 -14.81 4.57
N LEU A 20 -2.48 -13.70 3.97
CA LEU A 20 -3.91 -13.38 3.78
C LEU A 20 -4.66 -14.45 2.98
N TRP A 21 -3.98 -15.09 2.01
CA TRP A 21 -4.54 -16.17 1.19
C TRP A 21 -4.30 -17.56 1.78
N ILE A 22 -3.22 -17.76 2.54
CA ILE A 22 -2.88 -19.06 3.15
C ILE A 22 -3.74 -19.32 4.40
N PHE A 23 -3.99 -18.29 5.21
CA PHE A 23 -4.73 -18.39 6.48
C PHE A 23 -6.03 -17.58 6.48
N PRO A 24 -6.92 -17.74 5.48
CA PRO A 24 -8.10 -16.89 5.32
C PRO A 24 -9.07 -17.00 6.52
N GLN A 25 -9.15 -18.17 7.17
CA GLN A 25 -10.00 -18.37 8.35
C GLN A 25 -9.49 -17.63 9.59
N PHE A 26 -8.18 -17.44 9.73
CA PHE A 26 -7.60 -16.66 10.82
C PHE A 26 -7.97 -15.19 10.66
N TYR A 27 -7.73 -14.63 9.48
CA TYR A 27 -8.02 -13.23 9.19
C TYR A 27 -9.52 -12.91 9.19
N LEU A 28 -10.38 -13.84 8.77
CA LEU A 28 -11.82 -13.67 8.93
C LEU A 28 -12.22 -13.51 10.40
N LYS A 29 -11.64 -14.27 11.33
CA LYS A 29 -11.93 -14.08 12.76
C LYS A 29 -11.45 -12.72 13.25
N THR A 30 -10.34 -12.22 12.71
CA THR A 30 -9.80 -10.90 13.04
C THR A 30 -10.67 -9.74 12.52
N THR A 31 -11.61 -9.98 11.60
CA THR A 31 -12.52 -8.90 11.16
C THR A 31 -13.58 -8.61 12.23
N LYS A 32 -13.99 -9.64 12.98
CA LYS A 32 -14.90 -9.52 14.12
C LYS A 32 -14.27 -8.82 15.32
N PHE A 33 -12.97 -9.06 15.55
CA PHE A 33 -12.25 -8.51 16.69
C PHE A 33 -11.26 -7.43 16.24
N LEU A 34 -11.39 -6.21 16.76
CA LEU A 34 -10.58 -5.07 16.32
C LEU A 34 -9.06 -5.18 16.58
N TYR A 35 -8.56 -6.25 17.23
CA TYR A 35 -7.15 -6.34 17.64
C TYR A 35 -6.17 -6.22 16.48
N LEU A 36 -6.42 -6.87 15.33
CA LEU A 36 -5.50 -6.79 14.20
C LEU A 36 -5.49 -5.38 13.63
N ARG A 37 -6.67 -4.75 13.53
CA ARG A 37 -6.81 -3.37 13.05
C ARG A 37 -6.10 -2.38 13.99
N ILE A 38 -6.24 -2.57 15.31
CA ILE A 38 -5.56 -1.76 16.33
C ILE A 38 -4.05 -1.96 16.24
N GLY A 39 -3.57 -3.20 16.13
CA GLY A 39 -2.13 -3.49 15.99
C GLY A 39 -1.52 -2.85 14.74
N LEU A 40 -2.19 -2.97 13.60
CA LEU A 40 -1.79 -2.29 12.36
C LEU A 40 -1.81 -0.77 12.53
N ALA A 41 -2.84 -0.22 13.17
CA ALA A 41 -2.96 1.22 13.37
C ALA A 41 -1.87 1.78 14.30
N ILE A 42 -1.55 1.07 15.39
CA ILE A 42 -0.46 1.46 16.29
C ILE A 42 0.87 1.48 15.52
N TRP A 43 1.15 0.45 14.72
CA TRP A 43 2.38 0.40 13.93
C TRP A 43 2.47 1.53 12.90
N LEU A 44 1.40 1.77 12.14
CA LEU A 44 1.37 2.87 11.17
C LEU A 44 1.50 4.25 11.86
N LEU A 45 0.92 4.44 13.05
CA LEU A 45 1.13 5.65 13.84
C LEU A 45 2.59 5.82 14.25
N ILE A 46 3.27 4.75 14.68
CA ILE A 46 4.71 4.81 15.00
C ILE A 46 5.51 5.24 13.77
N VAL A 47 5.22 4.67 12.60
CA VAL A 47 5.89 5.01 11.34
C VAL A 47 5.70 6.48 10.97
N GLU A 48 4.47 6.98 11.08
CA GLU A 48 4.16 8.37 10.73
C GLU A 48 4.73 9.37 11.74
N ILE A 49 4.74 9.04 13.04
CA ILE A 49 5.40 9.85 14.08
C ILE A 49 6.90 9.91 13.85
N ASP A 50 7.53 8.78 13.51
CA ASP A 50 8.96 8.70 13.22
C ASP A 50 9.34 9.55 11.99
N GLN A 51 8.58 9.43 10.90
CA GLN A 51 8.78 10.22 9.70
C GLN A 51 8.54 11.73 9.96
N PHE A 52 7.54 12.08 10.77
CA PHE A 52 7.30 13.46 11.18
C PHE A 52 8.46 14.01 12.02
N TRP A 53 8.95 13.22 12.98
CA TRP A 53 10.12 13.58 13.78
C TRP A 53 11.37 13.78 12.93
N TYR A 54 11.62 12.90 11.96
CA TYR A 54 12.72 13.02 11.00
C TYR A 54 12.67 14.34 10.23
N MET A 55 11.47 14.76 9.77
CA MET A 55 11.29 16.02 9.03
C MET A 55 11.48 17.28 9.87
N LEU A 56 11.18 17.19 11.17
CA LEU A 56 11.29 18.32 12.09
C LEU A 56 12.64 18.39 12.82
N HIS A 57 13.47 17.36 12.74
CA HIS A 57 14.76 17.33 13.41
C HIS A 57 15.67 18.50 12.98
N GLY A 58 16.54 18.96 13.89
CA GLY A 58 17.39 20.13 13.68
C GLY A 58 16.57 21.42 13.53
N ASP A 59 16.81 22.17 12.46
CA ASP A 59 16.08 23.41 12.16
C ASP A 59 14.71 23.19 11.50
N GLY A 60 14.28 21.93 11.31
CA GLY A 60 13.04 21.60 10.61
C GLY A 60 11.78 22.25 11.18
N TRP A 61 11.71 22.45 12.50
CA TRP A 61 10.63 23.16 13.19
C TRP A 61 10.38 24.59 12.68
N LYS A 62 11.41 25.24 12.12
CA LYS A 62 11.32 26.61 11.59
C LYS A 62 10.67 26.68 10.20
N HIS A 63 10.53 25.54 9.52
CA HIS A 63 10.01 25.47 8.15
C HIS A 63 8.59 24.90 8.14
N PHE A 64 7.59 25.77 7.92
CA PHE A 64 6.17 25.38 7.90
C PHE A 64 5.86 24.19 6.98
N ALA A 65 6.57 24.08 5.86
CA ALA A 65 6.40 22.97 4.92
C ALA A 65 6.70 21.60 5.55
N ASN A 66 7.65 21.53 6.49
CA ASN A 66 8.09 20.27 7.10
C ASN A 66 7.04 19.62 8.00
N TYR A 67 6.01 20.36 8.40
CA TYR A 67 4.86 19.81 9.14
C TYR A 67 3.95 18.96 8.25
N PHE A 68 4.09 19.06 6.92
CA PHE A 68 3.27 18.33 5.95
C PHE A 68 4.11 17.30 5.20
N THR A 69 4.03 16.04 5.62
CA THR A 69 4.68 14.90 4.96
C THR A 69 3.88 14.43 3.74
N LEU A 70 3.84 15.25 2.68
CA LEU A 70 2.98 15.00 1.49
C LEU A 70 3.50 13.92 0.53
N TYR A 71 4.29 12.97 1.02
CA TYR A 71 4.73 11.81 0.25
C TYR A 71 3.56 10.88 -0.06
N SER A 72 3.59 10.22 -1.22
CA SER A 72 2.51 9.32 -1.64
C SER A 72 2.25 8.22 -0.59
N CYS A 73 3.33 7.59 -0.10
CA CYS A 73 3.26 6.54 0.93
C CYS A 73 2.69 7.03 2.26
N THR A 74 3.03 8.26 2.67
CA THR A 74 2.47 8.88 3.87
C THR A 74 0.98 9.16 3.72
N ILE A 75 0.55 9.73 2.58
CA ILE A 75 -0.87 9.98 2.31
C ILE A 75 -1.66 8.67 2.41
N VAL A 76 -1.17 7.59 1.78
CA VAL A 76 -1.87 6.30 1.83
C VAL A 76 -1.78 5.63 3.20
N ALA A 77 -0.72 5.84 3.98
CA ALA A 77 -0.61 5.35 5.35
C ALA A 77 -1.64 6.03 6.27
N TRP A 78 -1.83 7.35 6.16
CA TRP A 78 -2.90 8.06 6.88
C TRP A 78 -4.29 7.60 6.45
N VAL A 79 -4.51 7.35 5.16
CA VAL A 79 -5.77 6.76 4.68
C VAL A 79 -5.96 5.36 5.25
N ALA A 80 -4.92 4.52 5.29
CA ALA A 80 -4.97 3.20 5.92
C ALA A 80 -5.33 3.31 7.40
N LEU A 81 -4.72 4.23 8.16
CA LEU A 81 -5.06 4.51 9.56
C LEU A 81 -6.54 4.85 9.73
N ILE A 82 -7.06 5.78 8.92
CA ILE A 82 -8.46 6.16 8.95
C ILE A 82 -9.35 4.95 8.67
N MET A 83 -9.05 4.16 7.63
CA MET A 83 -9.87 2.98 7.29
C MET A 83 -9.76 1.85 8.31
N LEU A 84 -8.62 1.69 8.97
CA LEU A 84 -8.42 0.73 10.05
C LEU A 84 -9.25 1.08 11.28
N ILE A 85 -9.72 2.32 11.43
CA ILE A 85 -10.67 2.72 12.48
C ILE A 85 -12.09 2.76 11.91
N TYR A 86 -12.30 3.49 10.81
CA TYR A 86 -13.56 3.73 10.14
C TYR A 86 -13.53 3.21 8.70
N PRO A 87 -13.86 1.92 8.48
CA PRO A 87 -13.73 1.30 7.18
C PRO A 87 -14.86 1.81 6.27
N ASN A 88 -14.48 2.43 5.14
CA ASN A 88 -15.45 3.04 4.25
C ASN A 88 -15.11 2.71 2.79
N ARG A 89 -16.16 2.38 2.03
CA ARG A 89 -16.06 1.95 0.62
C ARG A 89 -15.40 3.01 -0.27
N ILE A 90 -15.76 4.28 -0.10
CA ILE A 90 -15.28 5.38 -0.93
C ILE A 90 -13.76 5.52 -0.79
N PHE A 91 -13.22 5.37 0.43
CA PHE A 91 -11.77 5.44 0.64
C PHE A 91 -11.03 4.33 -0.13
N LEU A 92 -11.55 3.10 -0.18
CA LEU A 92 -10.96 2.06 -1.04
C LEU A 92 -11.13 2.37 -2.53
N GLU A 93 -12.29 2.87 -2.96
CA GLU A 93 -12.49 3.28 -4.37
C GLU A 93 -11.51 4.36 -4.83
N CYS A 94 -11.15 5.28 -3.93
CA CYS A 94 -10.24 6.39 -4.22
C CYS A 94 -8.76 5.99 -4.10
N PHE A 95 -8.39 5.24 -3.06
CA PHE A 95 -6.99 5.06 -2.67
C PHE A 95 -6.44 3.66 -2.86
N PHE A 96 -7.26 2.63 -3.15
CA PHE A 96 -6.76 1.25 -3.24
C PHE A 96 -5.58 1.09 -4.22
N PRO A 97 -5.62 1.63 -5.46
CA PRO A 97 -4.50 1.46 -6.37
C PRO A 97 -3.20 2.08 -5.85
N LEU A 98 -3.28 3.25 -5.21
CA LEU A 98 -2.13 3.93 -4.61
C LEU A 98 -1.63 3.20 -3.36
N GLY A 99 -2.56 2.76 -2.48
CA GLY A 99 -2.26 2.04 -1.25
C GLY A 99 -1.67 0.65 -1.47
N VAL A 100 -1.80 0.09 -2.68
CA VAL A 100 -1.17 -1.16 -3.08
C VAL A 100 0.11 -0.91 -3.89
N MET A 101 0.02 -0.14 -4.99
CA MET A 101 1.16 0.05 -5.88
C MET A 101 2.25 0.95 -5.30
N GLY A 102 1.91 1.96 -4.51
CA GLY A 102 2.90 2.84 -3.87
C GLY A 102 3.88 2.06 -2.99
N PRO A 103 3.39 1.26 -2.02
CA PRO A 103 4.25 0.37 -1.25
C PRO A 103 5.01 -0.67 -2.08
N ILE A 104 4.37 -1.30 -3.08
CA ILE A 104 5.06 -2.28 -3.95
C ILE A 104 6.24 -1.63 -4.67
N LEU A 105 6.02 -0.46 -5.29
CA LEU A 105 7.07 0.28 -5.98
C LEU A 105 8.18 0.71 -5.04
N THR A 106 7.84 1.13 -3.82
CA THR A 106 8.85 1.52 -2.82
C THR A 106 9.67 0.33 -2.32
N LEU A 107 9.05 -0.85 -2.19
CA LEU A 107 9.78 -2.08 -1.83
C LEU A 107 10.72 -2.53 -2.96
N ILE A 108 10.38 -2.30 -4.23
CA ILE A 108 11.20 -2.67 -5.40
C ILE A 108 12.25 -1.58 -5.72
N PHE A 109 11.92 -0.32 -5.51
CA PHE A 109 12.78 0.84 -5.82
C PHE A 109 12.88 1.74 -4.58
N PRO A 110 13.55 1.29 -3.51
CA PRO A 110 13.56 2.03 -2.25
C PRO A 110 14.42 3.30 -2.36
N SER A 111 13.88 4.43 -1.90
CA SER A 111 14.60 5.70 -1.81
C SER A 111 15.61 5.74 -0.67
N ARG A 112 15.41 4.91 0.37
CA ARG A 112 16.33 4.69 1.48
C ARG A 112 16.71 3.23 1.53
N GLN A 113 17.97 2.93 1.84
CA GLN A 113 18.48 1.56 1.88
C GLN A 113 19.05 1.20 3.27
N PRO A 114 18.24 1.27 4.34
CA PRO A 114 18.69 1.00 5.69
C PRO A 114 19.10 -0.46 5.86
N THR A 115 20.03 -0.73 6.77
CA THR A 115 20.44 -2.09 7.11
C THR A 115 19.53 -2.69 8.19
N ILE A 116 19.40 -4.01 8.26
CA ILE A 116 18.52 -4.72 9.23
C ILE A 116 18.75 -4.35 10.72
N LEU A 117 19.91 -3.77 11.04
CA LEU A 117 20.26 -3.36 12.41
C LEU A 117 19.76 -1.95 12.74
N GLU A 118 19.36 -1.17 11.74
CA GLU A 118 18.87 0.19 11.89
C GLU A 118 17.37 0.20 12.16
N TRP A 119 16.92 1.10 13.04
CA TRP A 119 15.49 1.33 13.29
C TRP A 119 14.74 1.69 11.99
N ASP A 120 15.38 2.49 11.15
CA ASP A 120 14.90 2.89 9.82
C ASP A 120 14.52 1.69 8.94
N PHE A 121 15.16 0.53 9.10
CA PHE A 121 14.78 -0.67 8.36
C PHE A 121 13.35 -1.09 8.66
N TYR A 122 12.98 -1.08 9.94
CA TYR A 122 11.65 -1.48 10.38
C TYR A 122 10.63 -0.41 10.02
N VAL A 123 10.91 0.85 10.33
CA VAL A 123 9.96 1.93 10.00
C VAL A 123 9.75 2.05 8.49
N PHE A 124 10.83 2.03 7.70
CA PHE A 124 10.74 2.13 6.25
C PHE A 124 10.12 0.88 5.64
N TYR A 125 10.77 -0.29 5.70
CA TYR A 125 10.27 -1.45 4.97
C TYR A 125 8.97 -1.99 5.56
N PHE A 126 8.88 -2.21 6.88
CA PHE A 126 7.64 -2.73 7.47
C PHE A 126 6.52 -1.69 7.43
N GLY A 127 6.79 -0.39 7.50
CA GLY A 127 5.74 0.64 7.32
C GLY A 127 5.03 0.53 5.96
N HIS A 128 5.82 0.36 4.88
CA HIS A 128 5.26 0.13 3.54
C HIS A 128 4.51 -1.20 3.46
N THR A 129 5.10 -2.28 3.99
CA THR A 129 4.45 -3.60 4.01
C THR A 129 3.13 -3.58 4.78
N MET A 130 3.07 -2.92 5.93
CA MET A 130 1.86 -2.86 6.76
C MET A 130 0.78 -2.00 6.11
N THR A 131 1.16 -0.94 5.38
CA THR A 131 0.22 -0.16 4.58
C THR A 131 -0.40 -1.03 3.48
N LEU A 132 0.44 -1.72 2.68
CA LEU A 132 -0.01 -2.66 1.66
C LEU A 132 -0.92 -3.74 2.24
N PHE A 133 -0.49 -4.33 3.36
CA PHE A 133 -1.24 -5.36 4.06
C PHE A 133 -2.60 -4.86 4.55
N ALA A 134 -2.67 -3.64 5.11
CA ALA A 134 -3.92 -3.05 5.58
C ALA A 134 -4.94 -2.86 4.45
N PHE A 135 -4.53 -2.32 3.31
CA PHE A 135 -5.40 -2.17 2.13
C PHE A 135 -5.89 -3.53 1.62
N LEU A 136 -4.99 -4.49 1.45
CA LEU A 136 -5.35 -5.84 0.99
C LEU A 136 -6.24 -6.58 1.99
N TYR A 137 -5.98 -6.46 3.29
CA TYR A 137 -6.78 -7.06 4.35
C TYR A 137 -8.21 -6.51 4.33
N LEU A 138 -8.38 -5.18 4.33
CA LEU A 138 -9.72 -4.56 4.31
C LEU A 138 -10.50 -4.93 3.04
N TYR A 139 -9.79 -5.05 1.91
CA TYR A 139 -10.35 -5.44 0.62
C TYR A 139 -10.74 -6.92 0.57
N LEU A 140 -9.80 -7.84 0.81
CA LEU A 140 -10.00 -9.28 0.63
C LEU A 140 -11.03 -9.86 1.60
N PHE A 141 -11.14 -9.28 2.80
CA PHE A 141 -12.09 -9.72 3.83
C PHE A 141 -13.39 -8.89 3.82
N GLY A 142 -13.59 -8.08 2.78
CA GLY A 142 -14.87 -7.42 2.49
C GLY A 142 -15.29 -6.40 3.54
N VAL A 143 -14.37 -5.87 4.35
CA VAL A 143 -14.68 -5.02 5.52
C VAL A 143 -15.44 -3.75 5.11
N THR A 144 -15.19 -3.26 3.89
CA THR A 144 -15.83 -2.07 3.32
C THR A 144 -16.94 -2.39 2.30
N ASN A 145 -17.18 -3.66 1.98
CA ASN A 145 -18.02 -4.11 0.86
C ASN A 145 -17.63 -3.47 -0.50
N TYR A 146 -16.35 -3.15 -0.69
CA TYR A 146 -15.83 -2.65 -1.96
C TYR A 146 -15.83 -3.75 -3.04
N HIS A 147 -16.23 -3.37 -4.25
CA HIS A 147 -16.19 -4.23 -5.43
C HIS A 147 -15.62 -3.44 -6.61
N PHE A 148 -14.78 -4.09 -7.41
CA PHE A 148 -14.24 -3.45 -8.60
C PHE A 148 -15.39 -3.05 -9.54
N SER A 149 -15.44 -1.78 -9.89
CA SER A 149 -16.53 -1.18 -10.66
C SER A 149 -16.00 -0.01 -11.51
N ARG A 150 -16.78 0.43 -12.49
CA ARG A 150 -16.46 1.63 -13.27
C ARG A 150 -16.31 2.87 -12.39
N GLN A 151 -17.10 2.96 -11.32
CA GLN A 151 -16.99 4.03 -10.32
C GLN A 151 -15.62 3.99 -9.62
N SER A 152 -15.12 2.80 -9.28
CA SER A 152 -13.78 2.65 -8.67
C SER A 152 -12.69 3.20 -9.58
N ILE A 153 -12.76 2.89 -10.88
CA ILE A 153 -11.81 3.43 -11.88
C ILE A 153 -11.87 4.97 -11.85
N GLN A 154 -13.08 5.54 -11.96
CA GLN A 154 -13.27 6.99 -11.97
C GLN A 154 -12.78 7.66 -10.68
N HIS A 155 -13.16 7.14 -9.51
CA HIS A 155 -12.76 7.66 -8.21
C HIS A 155 -11.24 7.59 -8.01
N SER A 156 -10.59 6.49 -8.37
CA SER A 156 -9.13 6.35 -8.30
C SER A 156 -8.41 7.35 -9.22
N PHE A 157 -8.87 7.52 -10.47
CA PHE A 157 -8.27 8.48 -11.40
C PHE A 157 -8.44 9.92 -10.93
N ILE A 158 -9.66 10.31 -10.54
CA ILE A 158 -9.94 11.66 -10.04
C ILE A 158 -9.11 11.93 -8.78
N THR A 159 -9.04 10.97 -7.87
CA THR A 159 -8.23 11.10 -6.64
C THR A 159 -6.75 11.28 -6.95
N GLY A 160 -6.19 10.47 -7.87
CA GLY A 160 -4.81 10.61 -8.29
C GLY A 160 -4.50 11.98 -8.89
N ILE A 161 -5.39 12.50 -9.74
CA ILE A 161 -5.27 13.85 -10.33
C ILE A 161 -5.33 14.93 -9.25
N ILE A 162 -6.27 14.84 -8.30
CA ILE A 162 -6.41 15.81 -7.21
C ILE A 162 -5.14 15.81 -6.35
N ILE A 163 -4.64 14.64 -5.96
CA ILE A 163 -3.44 14.52 -5.12
C ILE A 163 -2.24 15.14 -5.83
N ILE A 164 -1.95 14.74 -7.08
CA ILE A 164 -0.74 15.21 -7.75
C ILE A 164 -0.79 16.72 -8.02
N LEU A 165 -1.96 17.28 -8.34
CA LEU A 165 -2.13 18.72 -8.52
C LEU A 165 -1.99 19.48 -7.20
N ALA A 166 -2.65 19.02 -6.14
CA ALA A 166 -2.59 19.67 -4.84
C ALA A 166 -1.17 19.67 -4.25
N VAL A 167 -0.48 18.51 -4.36
CA VAL A 167 0.90 18.38 -3.89
C VAL A 167 1.84 19.23 -4.74
N GLU A 168 1.66 19.30 -6.07
CA GLU A 168 2.50 20.15 -6.92
C GLU A 168 2.28 21.65 -6.66
N LEU A 169 1.06 22.08 -6.37
CA LEU A 169 0.79 23.46 -5.94
C LEU A 169 1.49 23.79 -4.61
N PHE A 170 1.40 22.89 -3.63
CA PHE A 170 2.10 23.04 -2.35
C PHE A 170 3.61 23.16 -2.55
N ASN A 171 4.14 22.26 -3.38
CA ASN A 171 5.52 22.19 -3.80
C ASN A 171 6.04 23.49 -4.43
N GLN A 172 5.27 24.11 -5.32
CA GLN A 172 5.64 25.38 -5.94
C GLN A 172 5.61 26.53 -4.93
N TYR A 173 4.60 26.54 -4.05
CA TYR A 173 4.43 27.60 -3.05
C TYR A 173 5.53 27.57 -1.98
N PHE A 174 5.88 26.39 -1.48
CA PHE A 174 6.88 26.21 -0.41
C PHE A 174 8.27 25.80 -0.90
N ASN A 175 8.49 25.74 -2.22
CA ASN A 175 9.72 25.29 -2.85
C ASN A 175 10.17 23.88 -2.37
N THR A 176 9.22 22.95 -2.26
CA THR A 176 9.46 21.54 -1.91
C THR A 176 9.36 20.64 -3.14
N ASN A 177 9.62 19.34 -2.95
CA ASN A 177 9.63 18.37 -4.05
C ASN A 177 9.01 17.01 -3.69
N TYR A 178 7.84 17.01 -3.06
CA TYR A 178 7.09 15.79 -2.74
C TYR A 178 6.52 15.14 -4.01
N ILE A 179 6.44 13.80 -4.02
CA ILE A 179 5.85 12.94 -5.08
C ILE A 179 6.54 13.08 -6.44
N VAL A 180 6.44 14.24 -7.09
CA VAL A 180 7.06 14.54 -8.38
C VAL A 180 8.57 14.37 -8.29
N GLY A 181 9.19 14.84 -7.21
CA GLY A 181 10.61 14.67 -6.97
C GLY A 181 11.03 13.22 -6.80
N ASP A 182 10.26 12.43 -6.05
CA ASP A 182 10.55 11.01 -5.84
C ASP A 182 10.43 10.23 -7.15
N ILE A 183 9.38 10.50 -7.93
CA ILE A 183 9.18 9.88 -9.24
C ILE A 183 10.33 10.27 -10.17
N ALA A 184 10.64 11.56 -10.29
CA ALA A 184 11.73 12.06 -11.13
C ALA A 184 13.08 11.46 -10.71
N TRP A 185 13.35 11.32 -9.42
CA TRP A 185 14.55 10.66 -8.93
C TRP A 185 14.59 9.18 -9.32
N ALA A 186 13.50 8.44 -9.08
CA ALA A 186 13.42 7.01 -9.35
C ALA A 186 13.63 6.64 -10.82
N ILE A 187 13.23 7.52 -11.75
CA ILE A 187 13.37 7.32 -13.20
C ILE A 187 14.54 8.10 -13.82
N GLY A 188 15.40 8.72 -13.00
CA GLY A 188 16.62 9.39 -13.46
C GLY A 188 16.41 10.72 -14.18
N LEU A 189 15.30 11.41 -13.91
CA LEU A 189 14.89 12.66 -14.56
C LEU A 189 15.08 13.92 -13.69
N LYS A 190 15.87 13.82 -12.62
CA LYS A 190 16.14 14.94 -11.69
C LYS A 190 16.66 16.22 -12.36
N GLU A 191 17.35 16.10 -13.50
CA GLU A 191 17.94 17.23 -14.22
C GLU A 191 16.94 17.93 -15.14
N LEU A 192 15.75 17.35 -15.38
CA LEU A 192 14.71 18.00 -16.18
C LEU A 192 14.11 19.19 -15.43
N ALA A 193 13.66 20.21 -16.16
CA ALA A 193 12.90 21.29 -15.55
C ALA A 193 11.59 20.77 -14.93
N ARG A 194 11.17 21.39 -13.82
CA ARG A 194 10.01 21.01 -13.00
C ARG A 194 8.72 20.74 -13.80
N PRO A 195 8.32 21.55 -14.81
CA PRO A 195 7.14 21.26 -15.62
C PRO A 195 7.19 19.91 -16.35
N TRP A 196 8.38 19.50 -16.80
CA TRP A 196 8.59 18.22 -17.46
C TRP A 196 8.58 17.06 -16.46
N GLN A 197 9.19 17.24 -15.29
CA GLN A 197 9.11 16.25 -14.20
C GLN A 197 7.65 16.00 -13.81
N PHE A 198 6.86 17.08 -13.67
CA PHE A 198 5.43 17.00 -13.37
C PHE A 198 4.65 16.28 -14.46
N LEU A 199 4.81 16.67 -15.74
CA LEU A 199 4.10 16.06 -16.86
C LEU A 199 4.37 14.55 -16.94
N ILE A 200 5.63 14.14 -16.79
CA ILE A 200 6.02 12.73 -16.83
C ILE A 200 5.44 11.98 -15.64
N SER A 201 5.52 12.55 -14.43
CA SER A 201 4.92 11.96 -13.22
C SER A 201 3.42 11.78 -13.36
N PHE A 202 2.74 12.74 -13.97
CA PHE A 202 1.31 12.69 -14.26
C PHE A 202 0.96 11.55 -15.23
N ILE A 203 1.72 11.41 -16.32
CA ILE A 203 1.52 10.34 -17.31
C ILE A 203 1.80 8.97 -16.69
N LEU A 204 2.87 8.83 -15.89
CA LEU A 204 3.23 7.58 -15.21
C LEU A 204 2.23 7.18 -14.12
N GLY A 205 1.48 8.13 -13.55
CA GLY A 205 0.40 7.83 -12.62
C GLY A 205 -0.70 6.95 -13.23
N ILE A 206 -0.97 7.10 -14.54
CA ILE A 206 -2.00 6.34 -15.27
C ILE A 206 -1.75 4.82 -15.23
N PRO A 207 -0.60 4.30 -15.71
CA PRO A 207 -0.31 2.88 -15.63
C PRO A 207 -0.20 2.36 -14.19
N ILE A 208 0.27 3.18 -13.23
CA ILE A 208 0.32 2.79 -11.82
C ILE A 208 -1.09 2.53 -11.26
N ILE A 209 -2.04 3.45 -11.52
CA ILE A 209 -3.44 3.25 -11.14
C ILE A 209 -4.03 2.03 -11.85
N GLY A 210 -3.74 1.86 -13.15
CA GLY A 210 -4.17 0.70 -13.92
C GLY A 210 -3.70 -0.63 -13.32
N LEU A 211 -2.41 -0.75 -12.98
CA LEU A 211 -1.84 -1.94 -12.34
C LEU A 211 -2.44 -2.22 -10.96
N GLY A 212 -2.64 -1.18 -10.14
CA GLY A 212 -3.29 -1.32 -8.83
C GLY A 212 -4.73 -1.81 -8.94
N LEU A 213 -5.48 -1.33 -9.94
CA LEU A 213 -6.83 -1.80 -10.24
C LEU A 213 -6.84 -3.22 -10.81
N MET A 214 -5.83 -3.63 -11.61
CA MET A 214 -5.70 -5.02 -12.06
C MET A 214 -5.61 -6.00 -10.88
N ILE A 215 -4.99 -5.61 -9.77
CA ILE A 215 -4.96 -6.46 -8.56
C ILE A 215 -6.38 -6.72 -8.04
N THR A 216 -7.26 -5.71 -8.01
CA THR A 216 -8.67 -5.93 -7.62
C THR A 216 -9.45 -6.78 -8.62
N TYR A 217 -9.05 -6.77 -9.89
CA TYR A 217 -9.69 -7.58 -10.92
C TYR A 217 -9.31 -9.07 -10.78
N PHE A 218 -8.03 -9.37 -10.55
CA PHE A 218 -7.54 -10.74 -10.44
C PHE A 218 -7.74 -11.36 -9.05
N PHE A 219 -7.62 -10.57 -7.98
CA PHE A 219 -7.70 -11.03 -6.59
C PHE A 219 -9.01 -10.61 -5.95
N LYS A 220 -10.13 -11.17 -6.43
CA LYS A 220 -11.47 -10.86 -5.92
C LYS A 220 -11.58 -11.11 -4.39
N PRO A 221 -12.48 -10.39 -3.69
CA PRO A 221 -12.70 -10.57 -2.25
C PRO A 221 -12.99 -12.03 -1.89
N ILE A 222 -12.36 -12.52 -0.83
CA ILE A 222 -12.52 -13.91 -0.36
C ILE A 222 -13.83 -14.05 0.41
N TYR A 223 -14.19 -13.02 1.20
CA TYR A 223 -15.38 -13.03 2.05
C TYR A 223 -16.22 -11.76 1.88
N GLN A 224 -17.51 -11.89 2.15
CA GLN A 224 -18.41 -10.78 2.39
C GLN A 224 -18.54 -10.54 3.90
N TYR A 225 -18.21 -9.34 4.37
CA TYR A 225 -18.13 -9.06 5.81
C TYR A 225 -19.48 -9.19 6.54
N GLN A 226 -20.57 -8.71 5.94
CA GLN A 226 -21.89 -8.72 6.59
C GLN A 226 -22.44 -10.13 6.79
N THR A 227 -22.33 -10.98 5.78
CA THR A 227 -22.88 -12.35 5.80
C THR A 227 -21.87 -13.38 6.32
N HIS A 228 -20.59 -13.01 6.44
CA HIS A 228 -19.47 -13.92 6.70
C HIS A 228 -19.38 -15.06 5.68
N GLU A 229 -20.04 -14.90 4.53
CA GLU A 229 -20.05 -15.89 3.48
C GLU A 229 -18.77 -15.81 2.68
N LYS A 230 -18.26 -17.00 2.33
CA LYS A 230 -17.10 -17.12 1.49
C LYS A 230 -17.53 -17.00 0.03
N LEU A 231 -17.07 -15.94 -0.63
CA LEU A 231 -17.39 -15.65 -2.03
C LEU A 231 -16.52 -16.45 -2.98
N HIS A 232 -15.23 -16.53 -2.69
CA HIS A 232 -14.24 -17.13 -3.59
C HIS A 232 -13.25 -18.04 -2.86
N LEU A 233 -12.83 -19.11 -3.54
CA LEU A 233 -11.73 -19.94 -3.06
C LEU A 233 -10.41 -19.19 -3.24
N THR A 234 -9.52 -19.32 -2.26
CA THR A 234 -8.16 -18.82 -2.39
C THR A 234 -7.36 -19.69 -3.37
N TRP A 235 -6.31 -19.11 -3.96
CA TRP A 235 -5.37 -19.83 -4.81
C TRP A 235 -4.74 -21.03 -4.09
N TRP A 236 -4.45 -20.88 -2.79
CA TRP A 236 -3.94 -21.96 -1.96
C TRP A 236 -4.92 -23.13 -1.86
N GLU A 237 -6.21 -22.86 -1.62
CA GLU A 237 -7.22 -23.91 -1.56
C GLU A 237 -7.45 -24.60 -2.91
N ILE A 238 -7.38 -23.85 -4.01
CA ILE A 238 -7.44 -24.42 -5.36
C ILE A 238 -6.26 -25.38 -5.57
N LEU A 239 -5.04 -24.95 -5.23
CA LEU A 239 -3.83 -25.75 -5.35
C LEU A 239 -3.90 -27.02 -4.48
N VAL A 240 -4.31 -26.90 -3.21
CA VAL A 240 -4.46 -28.05 -2.31
C VAL A 240 -5.53 -29.04 -2.83
N LYS A 241 -6.65 -28.53 -3.38
CA LYS A 241 -7.67 -29.39 -4.01
C LYS A 241 -7.12 -30.15 -5.20
N GLN A 242 -6.32 -29.50 -6.06
CA GLN A 242 -5.69 -30.15 -7.21
C GLN A 242 -4.68 -31.22 -6.80
N LEU A 243 -3.82 -30.94 -5.81
CA LEU A 243 -2.86 -31.92 -5.28
C LEU A 243 -3.56 -33.15 -4.68
N LYS A 244 -4.64 -32.96 -3.92
CA LYS A 244 -5.43 -34.06 -3.36
C LYS A 244 -6.06 -34.93 -4.45
N LYS A 245 -6.59 -34.32 -5.51
CA LYS A 245 -7.17 -35.04 -6.67
C LYS A 245 -6.13 -35.91 -7.37
N ASN A 246 -4.93 -35.37 -7.61
CA ASN A 246 -3.84 -36.11 -8.26
C ASN A 246 -3.35 -37.29 -7.42
N ASN A 247 -3.27 -37.13 -6.09
CA ASN A 247 -2.88 -38.23 -5.19
C ASN A 247 -3.96 -39.31 -5.09
N HIS A 248 -5.24 -38.97 -5.22
CA HIS A 248 -6.31 -39.96 -5.23
C HIS A 248 -6.28 -40.82 -6.51
N ASN A 249 -6.10 -40.18 -7.68
CA ASN A 249 -5.97 -40.89 -8.95
C ASN A 249 -4.74 -41.81 -9.00
N LYS A 250 -3.63 -41.42 -8.37
CA LYS A 250 -2.43 -42.28 -8.23
C LYS A 250 -2.60 -43.48 -7.31
N LYS A 251 -3.64 -43.54 -6.46
CA LYS A 251 -3.92 -44.69 -5.59
C LYS A 251 -4.89 -45.69 -6.22
N ILE A 252 -5.56 -45.31 -7.31
CA ILE A 252 -6.55 -46.13 -8.02
C ILE A 252 -5.92 -46.85 -9.22
N ASN A 253 -4.78 -46.35 -9.72
CA ASN A 253 -3.91 -47.01 -10.71
C ASN A 253 -2.77 -47.74 -10.01
#